data_AF-A0A7W1PV63-F1
#
_entry.id   AF-A0A7W1PV63-F1
#
_cell.length_a   1.000
_cell.length_b   1.000
_cell.length_c   1.000
_cell.angle_alpha   90.00
_cell.angle_beta   90.00
_cell.angle_gamma   90.00
#
_symmetry.space_group_name_H-M   'P 1'
#
loop_
_entity.id
_entity.type
_entity.pdbx_description
1 polymer ?
#
loop_
_entity_poly.entity_id
_entity_poly.type
_entity_poly.pdbx_seq_one_letter_code
_entity_poly.pdbx_strand_id
1 'polypeptide(L)'
;MTAIAGINPEMERNWKQFLAEELSSLSFCNLMNFLDNEKKHYNIYPEEHLIFNAFNKVPFDKIKVVIIGQDPYHGQAQAHGLCFSVPDGIKPPRSLINIYKELQSDTGMKIPASGNLEHWAEQGV
;
A
#
# COMPACT_ATOMS: atom_id res chain seq x y z
N MET A 1 28.65 -10.69 16.62
CA MET A 1 27.63 -10.58 15.56
C MET A 1 26.29 -10.51 16.24
N THR A 2 25.81 -9.29 16.52
CA THR A 2 24.53 -9.09 17.20
C THR A 2 23.43 -9.47 16.21
N ALA A 3 22.66 -10.51 16.51
CA ALA A 3 21.47 -10.82 15.75
C ALA A 3 20.53 -9.61 15.87
N ILE A 4 20.39 -8.87 14.77
CA ILE A 4 19.34 -7.86 14.64
C ILE A 4 18.06 -8.69 14.58
N ALA A 5 17.21 -8.59 15.61
CA ALA A 5 15.90 -9.23 15.58
C ALA A 5 15.15 -8.64 14.38
N GLY A 6 15.15 -9.38 13.27
CA GLY A 6 14.62 -8.92 12.00
C GLY A 6 13.13 -8.62 12.17
N ILE A 7 12.76 -7.37 11.92
CA ILE A 7 11.36 -6.98 11.85
C ILE A 7 10.74 -7.80 10.72
N ASN A 8 9.70 -8.55 11.06
CA ASN A 8 9.15 -9.59 10.21
C ASN A 8 7.75 -9.16 9.75
N PRO A 9 7.62 -8.37 8.67
CA PRO A 9 6.33 -7.86 8.27
C PRO A 9 5.36 -8.99 7.93
N GLU A 10 4.08 -8.75 8.22
CA GLU A 10 2.99 -9.58 7.76
C GLU A 10 2.82 -9.36 6.25
N MET A 11 3.19 -10.37 5.49
CA MET A 11 3.27 -10.34 4.05
C MET A 11 2.88 -11.72 3.49
N GLU A 12 2.19 -11.73 2.35
CA GLU A 12 1.91 -12.93 1.57
C GLU A 12 3.20 -13.75 1.35
N ARG A 13 3.08 -15.08 1.42
CA ARG A 13 4.20 -16.00 1.50
C ARG A 13 5.17 -15.88 0.32
N ASN A 14 4.66 -15.84 -0.91
CA ASN A 14 5.51 -15.79 -2.10
C ASN A 14 6.22 -14.45 -2.20
N TRP A 15 5.55 -13.35 -1.86
CA TRP A 15 6.19 -12.04 -1.72
C TRP A 15 7.32 -12.04 -0.68
N LYS A 16 7.06 -12.61 0.49
CA LYS A 16 8.05 -12.70 1.57
C LYS A 16 9.27 -13.52 1.18
N GLN A 17 9.06 -14.60 0.42
CA GLN A 17 10.15 -15.40 -0.13
C GLN A 17 10.95 -14.62 -1.18
N PHE A 18 10.26 -13.92 -2.09
CA PHE A 18 10.90 -13.13 -3.14
C PHE A 18 11.73 -11.97 -2.58
N LEU A 19 11.23 -11.30 -1.53
CA LEU A 19 11.89 -10.15 -0.89
C LEU A 19 12.80 -10.54 0.29
N ALA A 20 13.08 -11.83 0.50
CA ALA A 20 13.78 -12.31 1.69
C ALA A 20 15.15 -11.64 1.90
N GLU A 21 15.91 -11.43 0.82
CA GLU A 21 17.21 -10.76 0.88
C GLU A 21 17.07 -9.31 1.37
N GLU A 22 16.15 -8.55 0.79
CA GLU A 22 15.89 -7.15 1.17
C GLU A 22 15.36 -7.05 2.61
N LEU A 23 14.40 -7.90 2.99
CA LEU A 23 13.82 -7.93 4.34
C LEU A 23 14.86 -8.28 5.42
N SER A 24 15.92 -9.00 5.05
CA SER A 24 17.04 -9.33 5.93
C SER A 24 18.20 -8.32 5.90
N SER A 25 18.11 -7.31 5.02
CA SER A 25 19.18 -6.34 4.82
C SER A 25 19.34 -5.40 6.02
N LEU A 26 20.57 -4.89 6.19
CA LEU A 26 20.86 -3.88 7.21
C LEU A 26 20.10 -2.56 6.92
N SER A 27 19.93 -2.20 5.63
CA SER A 27 19.14 -1.03 5.22
C SER A 27 17.70 -1.13 5.66
N PHE A 28 17.04 -2.27 5.42
CA PHE A 28 15.65 -2.48 5.82
C PHE A 28 15.50 -2.48 7.35
N CYS A 29 16.40 -3.14 8.08
CA CYS A 29 16.39 -3.10 9.54
C CYS A 29 16.53 -1.66 10.08
N ASN A 30 17.41 -0.86 9.50
CA ASN A 30 17.59 0.55 9.88
C ASN A 30 16.35 1.39 9.55
N LEU A 31 15.71 1.15 8.40
CA LEU A 31 14.48 1.84 8.00
C LEU A 31 13.34 1.56 8.98
N MET A 32 13.15 0.30 9.38
CA MET A 32 12.10 -0.05 10.32
C MET A 32 12.35 0.52 11.72
N ASN A 33 13.60 0.51 12.20
CA ASN A 33 13.98 1.19 13.45
C ASN A 33 13.72 2.71 13.39
N PHE A 34 14.00 3.34 12.25
CA PHE A 34 13.70 4.75 12.02
C PHE A 34 12.19 5.00 12.10
N LEU A 35 11.37 4.20 11.42
CA LEU A 35 9.91 4.32 11.45
C LEU A 35 9.34 4.13 12.87
N ASP A 36 9.84 3.15 13.63
CA ASP A 36 9.41 2.94 15.02
C ASP A 36 9.76 4.09 15.95
N ASN A 37 10.84 4.82 15.65
CA ASN A 37 11.16 6.04 16.36
C ASN A 37 10.23 7.20 15.95
N GLU A 38 9.99 7.38 14.66
CA GLU A 38 9.10 8.43 14.14
C GLU A 38 7.67 8.32 14.67
N LYS A 39 7.14 7.09 14.82
CA LYS A 39 5.81 6.83 15.41
C LYS A 39 5.64 7.38 16.84
N LYS A 40 6.72 7.63 17.57
CA LYS A 40 6.67 8.23 18.93
C LYS A 40 6.44 9.73 18.90
N HIS A 41 6.70 10.36 17.76
CA HIS A 41 6.72 11.81 17.59
C HIS A 41 5.66 12.31 16.61
N TYR A 42 5.26 11.48 15.65
CA TYR A 42 4.38 11.84 14.55
C TYR A 42 3.29 10.81 14.32
N ASN A 43 2.18 11.26 13.74
CA ASN A 43 1.17 10.37 13.16
C ASN A 43 1.70 9.86 11.82
N ILE A 44 2.04 8.57 11.78
CA ILE A 44 2.53 7.89 10.57
C ILE A 44 1.36 7.17 9.91
N TYR A 45 1.25 7.28 8.59
CA TYR A 45 0.24 6.62 7.79
C TYR A 45 0.86 5.74 6.69
N PRO A 46 0.21 4.63 6.31
CA PRO A 46 -1.01 4.07 6.91
C PRO A 46 -0.72 3.42 8.28
N GLU A 47 -1.76 2.87 8.93
CA GLU A 47 -1.59 2.01 10.10
C GLU A 47 -0.58 0.88 9.81
N GLU A 48 0.18 0.46 10.82
CA GLU A 48 1.34 -0.44 10.64
C GLU A 48 1.01 -1.75 9.92
N HIS A 49 -0.10 -2.38 10.28
CA HIS A 49 -0.56 -3.62 9.65
C HIS A 49 -1.01 -3.44 8.18
N LEU A 50 -1.20 -2.19 7.73
CA LEU A 50 -1.58 -1.85 6.36
C LEU A 50 -0.40 -1.40 5.49
N ILE A 51 0.81 -1.24 6.03
CA ILE A 51 1.98 -0.79 5.25
C ILE A 51 2.22 -1.71 4.03
N PHE A 52 2.07 -3.02 4.21
CA PHE A 52 2.27 -4.02 3.16
C PHE A 52 0.94 -4.53 2.54
N ASN A 53 -0.17 -3.80 2.70
CA ASN A 53 -1.49 -4.27 2.28
C ASN A 53 -1.55 -4.63 0.78
N ALA A 54 -0.91 -3.86 -0.11
CA ALA A 54 -0.81 -4.19 -1.54
C ALA A 54 -0.24 -5.60 -1.80
N PHE A 55 0.85 -5.95 -1.10
CA PHE A 55 1.48 -7.26 -1.19
C PHE A 55 0.59 -8.38 -0.63
N ASN A 56 -0.23 -8.07 0.37
CA ASN A 56 -1.17 -9.02 0.97
C ASN A 56 -2.43 -9.23 0.15
N LYS A 57 -2.92 -8.19 -0.54
CA LYS A 57 -4.12 -8.25 -1.38
C LYS A 57 -3.85 -8.89 -2.73
N VAL A 58 -2.64 -8.75 -3.26
CA VAL A 58 -2.26 -9.29 -4.57
C VAL A 58 -1.17 -10.35 -4.41
N PRO A 59 -1.51 -11.65 -4.43
CA PRO A 59 -0.51 -12.71 -4.40
C PRO A 59 0.50 -12.55 -5.54
N PHE A 60 1.77 -12.86 -5.27
CA PHE A 60 2.87 -12.63 -6.22
C PHE A 60 2.62 -13.24 -7.62
N ASP A 61 2.00 -14.41 -7.68
CA ASP A 61 1.69 -15.13 -8.93
C ASP A 61 0.41 -14.64 -9.64
N LYS A 62 -0.33 -13.71 -9.05
CA LYS A 62 -1.60 -13.17 -9.57
C LYS A 62 -1.47 -11.75 -10.12
N ILE A 63 -0.30 -11.14 -10.00
CA ILE A 63 -0.04 -9.80 -10.53
C ILE A 63 -0.19 -9.80 -12.05
N LYS A 64 -0.96 -8.83 -12.56
CA LYS A 64 -1.19 -8.59 -14.00
C LYS A 64 -0.81 -7.16 -14.38
N VAL A 65 -1.07 -6.22 -13.50
CA VAL A 65 -0.79 -4.79 -13.67
C VAL A 65 -0.09 -4.30 -12.41
N VAL A 66 0.75 -3.29 -12.52
CA VAL A 66 1.34 -2.59 -11.37
C VAL A 66 1.12 -1.10 -11.56
N ILE A 67 0.39 -0.49 -10.63
CA ILE A 67 0.21 0.97 -10.57
C ILE A 67 1.09 1.50 -9.45
N ILE A 68 1.98 2.43 -9.79
CA ILE A 68 2.95 3.02 -8.85
C ILE A 68 2.49 4.43 -8.49
N GLY A 69 2.16 4.63 -7.21
CA GLY A 69 1.99 5.96 -6.61
C GLY A 69 3.31 6.52 -6.05
N GLN A 70 3.29 7.75 -5.57
CA GLN A 70 4.46 8.40 -4.97
C GLN A 70 4.60 8.02 -3.48
N ASP A 71 3.64 8.44 -2.66
CA ASP A 71 3.60 8.24 -1.22
C ASP A 71 2.14 8.08 -0.72
N PRO A 72 1.92 7.53 0.49
CA PRO A 72 0.58 7.39 1.05
C PRO A 72 -0.11 8.75 1.27
N TYR A 73 -1.44 8.78 1.21
CA TYR A 73 -2.19 9.95 1.66
C TYR A 73 -1.91 10.25 3.14
N HIS A 74 -1.65 11.53 3.45
CA HIS A 74 -1.27 11.98 4.80
C HIS A 74 -2.46 12.43 5.66
N GLY A 75 -3.69 12.36 5.15
CA GLY A 75 -4.89 12.65 5.93
C GLY A 75 -5.32 11.46 6.78
N GLN A 76 -5.88 11.75 7.95
CA GLN A 76 -6.36 10.73 8.87
C GLN A 76 -7.32 9.75 8.17
N ALA A 77 -7.06 8.46 8.32
CA ALA A 77 -7.83 7.36 7.75
C ALA A 77 -7.95 7.34 6.21
N GLN A 78 -7.14 8.13 5.48
CA GLN A 78 -7.14 8.11 4.01
C GLN A 78 -6.31 6.97 3.44
N ALA A 79 -5.08 6.79 3.92
CA ALA A 79 -4.20 5.74 3.44
C ALA A 79 -4.51 4.40 4.11
N HIS A 80 -4.62 3.36 3.28
CA HIS A 80 -4.83 1.97 3.73
C HIS A 80 -3.95 0.96 3.00
N GLY A 81 -2.78 1.40 2.53
CA GLY A 81 -1.78 0.52 1.93
C GLY A 81 -2.00 0.14 0.46
N LEU A 82 -2.92 0.82 -0.23
CA LEU A 82 -3.12 0.73 -1.68
C LEU A 82 -2.97 2.13 -2.29
N CYS A 83 -2.19 2.26 -3.36
CA CYS A 83 -1.96 3.56 -3.99
C CYS A 83 -3.27 4.12 -4.59
N PHE A 84 -3.44 5.45 -4.53
CA PHE A 84 -4.65 6.19 -4.97
C PHE A 84 -5.97 5.84 -4.27
N SER A 85 -6.06 4.70 -3.59
CA SER A 85 -7.25 4.22 -2.91
C SER A 85 -7.46 4.91 -1.57
N VAL A 86 -8.73 5.08 -1.19
CA VAL A 86 -9.16 5.42 0.17
C VAL A 86 -10.25 4.44 0.64
N PRO A 87 -10.43 4.21 1.95
CA PRO A 87 -11.51 3.37 2.47
C PRO A 87 -12.91 3.87 2.06
N ASP A 88 -13.89 2.97 2.09
CA ASP A 88 -15.30 3.33 1.87
C ASP A 88 -15.77 4.40 2.87
N GLY A 89 -16.60 5.33 2.38
CA GLY A 89 -17.08 6.47 3.16
C GLY A 89 -16.09 7.65 3.23
N ILE A 90 -14.84 7.46 2.81
CA ILE A 90 -13.87 8.56 2.65
C ILE A 90 -14.02 9.19 1.26
N LYS A 91 -14.08 10.52 1.23
CA LYS A 91 -14.19 11.27 -0.03
C LYS A 91 -12.96 10.99 -0.92
N PRO A 92 -13.15 10.60 -2.20
CA PRO A 92 -12.05 10.41 -3.14
C PRO A 92 -11.14 11.65 -3.24
N PRO A 93 -9.81 11.50 -3.11
CA PRO A 93 -8.87 12.59 -3.32
C PRO A 93 -8.84 13.06 -4.78
N ARG A 94 -8.29 14.26 -5.01
CA ARG A 94 -8.28 14.88 -6.36
C ARG A 94 -7.62 13.99 -7.41
N SER A 95 -6.54 13.28 -7.06
CA SER A 95 -5.86 12.35 -7.97
C SER A 95 -6.78 11.21 -8.40
N LEU A 96 -7.51 10.60 -7.46
CA LEU A 96 -8.45 9.52 -7.77
C LEU A 96 -9.65 10.03 -8.60
N ILE A 97 -10.15 11.23 -8.31
CA ILE A 97 -11.19 11.87 -9.13
C ILE A 97 -10.72 12.04 -10.58
N ASN A 98 -9.46 12.42 -10.79
CA ASN A 98 -8.91 12.56 -12.14
C ASN A 98 -8.75 11.19 -12.82
N ILE A 99 -8.31 10.16 -12.09
CA ILE A 99 -8.26 8.76 -12.59
C ILE A 99 -9.66 8.31 -13.04
N TYR A 100 -10.71 8.56 -12.24
CA TYR A 100 -12.07 8.21 -12.61
C TYR A 100 -12.60 8.96 -13.83
N LYS A 101 -12.23 10.24 -14.01
CA LYS A 101 -12.57 10.99 -15.22
C LYS A 101 -11.91 10.39 -16.46
N GLU A 102 -10.63 10.03 -16.35
CA GLU A 102 -9.92 9.39 -17.45
C GLU A 102 -10.52 8.02 -17.78
N LEU A 103 -10.78 7.18 -16.76
CA LEU A 103 -11.44 5.88 -16.95
C LEU A 103 -12.82 6.01 -17.61
N GLN A 104 -13.62 7.02 -17.22
CA GLN A 104 -14.90 7.29 -17.87
C GLN A 104 -14.70 7.69 -19.34
N SER A 105 -13.72 8.54 -19.63
CA SER A 105 -13.42 9.00 -20.99
C SER A 105 -12.95 7.85 -21.89
N ASP A 106 -12.10 6.96 -21.35
CA ASP A 106 -11.48 5.86 -22.09
C ASP A 106 -12.43 4.68 -22.29
N THR A 107 -13.17 4.28 -21.24
CA THR A 107 -13.94 3.04 -21.23
C THR A 107 -15.46 3.23 -21.24
N GLY A 108 -15.94 4.46 -21.02
CA GLY A 108 -17.36 4.75 -20.80
C GLY A 108 -17.89 4.31 -19.42
N MET A 109 -17.02 3.85 -18.52
CA MET A 109 -17.40 3.42 -17.18
C MET A 109 -18.06 4.56 -16.39
N LYS A 110 -19.09 4.23 -15.61
CA LYS A 110 -19.68 5.18 -14.66
C LYS A 110 -18.72 5.40 -13.50
N ILE A 111 -18.50 6.67 -13.14
CA ILE A 111 -17.64 7.04 -12.02
C ILE A 111 -18.22 6.47 -10.70
N PRO A 112 -17.46 5.64 -9.96
CA PRO A 112 -17.90 5.12 -8.67
C PRO A 112 -18.02 6.24 -7.63
N ALA A 113 -18.96 6.08 -6.69
CA ALA A 113 -19.06 6.97 -5.53
C ALA A 113 -17.98 6.68 -4.48
N SER A 114 -17.51 5.43 -4.40
CA SER A 114 -16.45 5.00 -3.49
C SER A 114 -15.06 5.34 -4.05
N GLY A 115 -14.13 5.63 -3.14
CA GLY A 115 -12.70 5.74 -3.45
C GLY A 115 -11.90 4.45 -3.20
N ASN A 116 -12.57 3.34 -2.86
CA ASN A 116 -11.95 2.08 -2.52
C ASN A 116 -11.62 1.25 -3.77
N LEU A 117 -10.34 1.01 -4.00
CA LEU A 117 -9.80 0.26 -5.14
C LEU A 117 -9.43 -1.18 -4.79
N GLU A 118 -9.83 -1.71 -3.63
CA GLU A 118 -9.57 -3.12 -3.27
C GLU A 118 -10.07 -4.10 -4.34
N HIS A 119 -11.18 -3.78 -5.01
CA HIS A 119 -11.72 -4.59 -6.09
C HIS A 119 -10.78 -4.71 -7.33
N TRP A 120 -9.86 -3.76 -7.55
CA TRP A 120 -8.82 -3.90 -8.56
C TRP A 120 -7.69 -4.82 -8.08
N ALA A 121 -7.29 -4.69 -6.82
CA ALA A 121 -6.28 -5.55 -6.21
C ALA A 121 -6.70 -7.03 -6.25
N GLU A 122 -7.97 -7.33 -5.94
CA GLU A 122 -8.55 -8.68 -6.05
C GLU A 122 -8.45 -9.28 -7.46
N GLN A 123 -8.30 -8.44 -8.49
CA GLN A 123 -8.19 -8.86 -9.89
C GLN A 123 -6.74 -8.95 -10.39
N GLY A 124 -5.76 -8.62 -9.55
CA GLY A 124 -4.32 -8.67 -9.88
C GLY A 124 -3.71 -7.33 -10.28
N VAL A 125 -4.29 -6.20 -9.87
CA VAL A 125 -3.78 -4.84 -10.14
C VAL A 125 -2.95 -4.31 -8.98
#